data_AF-A0A1Y5MR83-F1
#
_entry.id   AF-A0A1Y5MR83-F1
#
_cell.length_a   1.000
_cell.length_b   1.000
_cell.length_c   1.000
_cell.angle_alpha   90.00
_cell.angle_beta   90.00
_cell.angle_gamma   90.00
#
_symmetry.space_group_name_H-M   'P 1'
#
loop_
_entity.id
_entity.type
_entity.pdbx_description
1 polymer ?
#
loop_
_entity_poly.entity_id
_entity_poly.type
_entity_poly.pdbx_seq_one_letter_code
_entity_poly.pdbx_strand_id
1 'polypeptide(L)'
;MRILVFFMALVLLFSGCADKQVSEPMVVYKEKYMPIKCNAKMPLKPKNDGTFETDKKIAVYYRDCERKLKKCLGIKEEDGK
;
A
#
# COMPACT_ATOMS: atom_id res chain seq x y z
N MET A 1 64.19 5.10 -13.66
CA MET A 1 63.24 4.04 -14.06
C MET A 1 62.47 3.45 -12.88
N ARG A 2 63.11 2.86 -11.85
CA ARG A 2 62.42 2.22 -10.70
C ARG A 2 61.41 3.12 -9.96
N ILE A 3 61.78 4.36 -9.67
CA ILE A 3 60.94 5.31 -8.90
C ILE A 3 59.66 5.70 -9.66
N LEU A 4 59.75 5.86 -11.00
CA LEU A 4 58.59 6.18 -11.83
C LEU A 4 57.57 5.05 -11.85
N VAL A 5 58.04 3.79 -11.86
CA VAL A 5 57.17 2.60 -11.80
C VAL A 5 56.44 2.53 -10.46
N PHE A 6 57.10 2.88 -9.35
CA PHE A 6 56.46 2.96 -8.04
C PHE A 6 55.34 3.99 -7.98
N PHE A 7 55.56 5.20 -8.51
CA PHE A 7 54.52 6.23 -8.57
C PHE A 7 53.35 5.82 -9.46
N MET A 8 53.61 5.14 -10.58
CA MET A 8 52.57 4.63 -11.47
C MET A 8 51.70 3.56 -10.80
N ALA A 9 52.32 2.64 -10.05
CA ALA A 9 51.61 1.63 -9.27
C ALA A 9 50.75 2.26 -8.16
N LEU A 10 51.25 3.31 -7.50
CA LEU A 10 50.50 4.07 -6.50
C LEU A 10 49.24 4.72 -7.10
N VAL A 11 49.35 5.38 -8.27
CA VAL A 11 48.19 5.99 -8.93
C VAL A 11 47.13 4.94 -9.32
N LEU A 12 47.55 3.77 -9.80
CA LEU A 12 46.65 2.68 -10.13
C LEU A 12 45.94 2.12 -8.89
N LEU A 13 46.64 1.96 -7.77
CA LEU A 13 46.07 1.44 -6.52
C LEU A 13 45.07 2.42 -5.85
N PHE A 14 45.27 3.73 -5.98
CA PHE A 14 44.43 4.74 -5.33
C PHE A 14 43.34 5.36 -6.24
N SER A 15 43.31 5.03 -7.53
CA SER A 15 42.31 5.53 -8.48
C SER A 15 40.91 4.89 -8.35
N GLY A 16 40.77 3.79 -7.59
CA GLY A 16 39.50 3.05 -7.45
C GLY A 16 38.43 3.67 -6.54
N CYS A 17 38.74 4.74 -5.81
CA CYS A 17 37.82 5.36 -4.83
C CYS A 17 37.14 6.66 -5.30
N ALA A 18 37.35 7.11 -6.54
CA ALA A 18 36.76 8.36 -7.03
C ALA A 18 35.31 8.23 -7.53
N ASP A 19 34.86 7.02 -7.89
CA ASP A 19 33.55 6.80 -8.54
C ASP A 19 32.36 6.78 -7.56
N LYS A 20 32.64 6.71 -6.25
CA LYS A 20 31.60 6.79 -5.22
C LYS A 20 31.49 8.21 -4.67
N GLN A 21 31.40 9.20 -5.54
CA GLN A 21 30.68 10.42 -5.20
C GLN A 21 29.21 10.00 -5.12
N VAL A 22 28.84 9.40 -3.98
CA VAL A 22 27.45 9.10 -3.64
C VAL A 22 26.80 10.47 -3.53
N SER A 23 26.28 10.98 -4.65
CA SER A 23 25.23 11.98 -4.66
C SER A 23 24.29 11.54 -3.56
N GLU A 24 24.15 12.38 -2.53
CA GLU A 24 23.36 12.12 -1.33
C GLU A 24 22.17 11.23 -1.70
N PRO A 25 21.97 10.09 -1.02
CA PRO A 25 21.00 9.09 -1.45
C PRO A 25 19.68 9.82 -1.72
N MET A 26 19.30 9.91 -2.98
CA MET A 26 18.12 10.68 -3.40
C MET A 26 16.94 10.03 -2.70
N VAL A 27 16.50 10.61 -1.58
CA VAL A 27 15.41 10.07 -0.78
C VAL A 27 14.14 10.34 -1.57
N VAL A 28 13.79 9.41 -2.46
CA VAL A 28 12.55 9.45 -3.22
C VAL A 28 11.42 9.15 -2.23
N TYR A 29 10.84 10.22 -1.68
CA TYR A 29 9.64 10.13 -0.86
C TYR A 29 8.51 9.55 -1.71
N LYS A 30 8.06 8.35 -1.36
CA LYS A 30 6.85 7.75 -1.92
C LYS A 30 5.70 8.00 -0.95
N GLU A 31 4.72 8.77 -1.40
CA GLU A 31 3.46 8.88 -0.68
C GLU A 31 2.79 7.50 -0.64
N LYS A 32 2.68 6.94 0.58
CA LYS A 32 1.90 5.74 0.82
C LYS A 32 0.52 6.19 1.29
N TYR A 33 -0.50 5.92 0.47
CA TYR A 33 -1.88 6.10 0.88
C TYR A 33 -2.16 5.20 2.09
N MET A 34 -2.49 5.82 3.23
CA MET A 34 -2.92 5.11 4.43
C MET A 34 -4.43 4.96 4.41
N PRO A 35 -4.97 3.78 4.76
CA PRO A 35 -6.41 3.58 4.83
C PRO A 35 -7.00 4.44 5.95
N ILE A 36 -7.94 5.32 5.61
CA ILE A 36 -8.74 6.05 6.59
C ILE A 36 -9.88 5.16 7.09
N LYS A 37 -10.16 5.21 8.38
CA LYS A 37 -11.31 4.49 8.96
C LYS A 37 -12.60 5.15 8.48
N CYS A 38 -13.52 4.35 7.95
CA CYS A 38 -14.88 4.82 7.73
C CYS A 38 -15.68 4.81 9.04
N ASN A 39 -16.44 5.88 9.30
CA ASN A 39 -17.33 6.01 10.46
C ASN A 39 -18.65 5.20 10.32
N ALA A 40 -18.63 4.08 9.60
CA ALA A 40 -19.80 3.22 9.43
C ALA A 40 -19.75 2.05 10.41
N LYS A 41 -20.75 1.96 11.31
CA LYS A 41 -20.91 0.78 12.16
C LYS A 41 -21.48 -0.39 11.34
N MET A 42 -20.68 -1.44 11.18
CA MET A 42 -21.11 -2.65 10.47
C MET A 42 -22.16 -3.42 11.29
N PRO A 43 -23.21 -3.96 10.65
CA PRO A 43 -24.18 -4.81 11.32
C PRO A 43 -23.51 -6.12 11.76
N LEU A 44 -24.11 -6.81 12.73
CA LEU A 44 -23.69 -8.15 13.14
C LEU A 44 -24.20 -9.18 12.15
N LYS A 45 -23.34 -10.11 11.74
CA LYS A 45 -23.73 -11.20 10.84
C LYS A 45 -24.71 -12.13 11.56
N PRO A 46 -25.90 -12.39 11.00
CA PRO A 46 -26.83 -13.35 11.58
C PRO A 46 -26.24 -14.77 11.51
N LYS A 47 -26.57 -15.59 12.52
CA LYS A 47 -26.19 -17.01 12.56
C LYS A 47 -26.96 -17.76 11.47
N ASN A 48 -26.27 -18.59 10.69
CA ASN A 48 -26.91 -19.48 9.74
C ASN A 48 -27.42 -20.72 10.49
N ASP A 49 -28.72 -21.01 10.36
CA ASP A 49 -29.38 -22.21 10.93
C ASP A 49 -29.84 -23.21 9.85
N GLY A 50 -29.50 -22.97 8.59
CA GLY A 50 -29.86 -23.82 7.45
C GLY A 50 -31.30 -23.63 6.95
N THR A 51 -32.05 -22.66 7.48
CA THR A 51 -33.40 -22.35 7.03
C THR A 51 -33.41 -21.28 5.94
N PHE A 52 -34.39 -21.36 5.04
CA PHE A 52 -34.59 -20.34 4.01
C PHE A 52 -34.74 -18.92 4.59
N GLU A 53 -35.38 -18.80 5.76
CA GLU A 53 -35.58 -17.50 6.40
C GLU A 53 -34.27 -16.90 6.94
N THR A 54 -33.32 -17.71 7.41
CA THR A 54 -32.01 -17.17 7.78
C THR A 54 -31.15 -16.84 6.57
N ASP A 55 -31.23 -17.63 5.50
CA ASP A 55 -30.55 -17.31 4.24
C ASP A 55 -31.06 -15.98 3.67
N LYS A 56 -32.37 -15.71 3.74
CA LYS A 56 -32.95 -14.41 3.38
C LYS A 56 -32.40 -13.28 4.25
N LYS A 57 -32.29 -13.48 5.57
CA LYS A 57 -31.70 -12.48 6.49
C LYS A 57 -30.22 -12.24 6.19
N ILE A 58 -29.48 -13.28 5.82
CA ILE A 58 -28.07 -13.20 5.42
C ILE A 58 -27.94 -12.39 4.11
N ALA A 59 -28.80 -12.60 3.14
CA ALA A 59 -28.81 -11.83 1.89
C ALA A 59 -29.06 -10.33 2.17
N VAL A 60 -30.03 -10.00 3.02
CA VAL A 60 -30.30 -8.61 3.44
C VAL A 60 -29.11 -8.02 4.19
N TYR A 61 -28.46 -8.80 5.07
CA TYR A 61 -27.25 -8.38 5.78
C TYR A 61 -26.13 -7.96 4.81
N TYR A 62 -25.86 -8.75 3.77
CA TYR A 62 -24.82 -8.42 2.78
C TYR A 62 -25.16 -7.17 1.97
N ARG A 63 -26.44 -7.00 1.58
CA ARG A 63 -26.91 -5.77 0.93
C ARG A 63 -26.71 -4.53 1.82
N ASP A 64 -26.99 -4.65 3.11
CA ASP A 64 -26.82 -3.54 4.05
C ASP A 64 -25.34 -3.18 4.30
N CYS A 65 -24.47 -4.19 4.31
CA CYS A 65 -23.03 -4.00 4.35
C CYS A 65 -22.53 -3.24 3.12
N GLU A 66 -22.92 -3.68 1.92
CA GLU A 66 -22.52 -3.05 0.66
C GLU A 66 -22.94 -1.57 0.61
N ARG A 67 -24.20 -1.28 0.94
CA ARG A 67 -24.73 0.07 1.01
C ARG A 67 -23.95 0.98 1.98
N LYS A 68 -23.57 0.46 3.15
CA LYS A 68 -22.75 1.22 4.11
C LYS A 68 -21.34 1.48 3.58
N LEU A 69 -20.73 0.51 2.91
CA LEU A 69 -19.40 0.65 2.33
C LEU A 69 -19.38 1.61 1.14
N LYS A 70 -20.42 1.63 0.30
CA LYS A 70 -20.56 2.62 -0.78
C LYS A 70 -20.61 4.05 -0.25
N LYS A 71 -21.32 4.27 0.86
CA LYS A 71 -21.32 5.58 1.56
C LYS A 71 -19.92 5.97 2.04
N CYS A 72 -19.12 5.03 2.51
CA CYS A 72 -17.72 5.29 2.90
C CYS A 72 -16.85 5.74 1.72
N LEU A 73 -17.15 5.24 0.52
CA LEU A 73 -16.45 5.59 -0.72
C LEU A 73 -17.00 6.87 -1.38
N GLY A 74 -18.04 7.49 -0.81
CA GLY A 74 -18.70 8.66 -1.40
C GLY A 74 -19.53 8.34 -2.65
N ILE A 75 -19.76 7.06 -2.94
CA ILE A 75 -20.59 6.61 -4.06
C ILE A 75 -22.05 6.77 -3.63
N LYS A 76 -22.80 7.63 -4.34
CA LYS A 76 -24.24 7.76 -4.14
C LYS A 76 -24.91 6.51 -4.68
N GLU A 77 -25.72 5.84 -3.87
CA GLU A 77 -26.60 4.80 -4.40
C GLU A 77 -27.70 5.50 -5.20
N GLU A 78 -27.87 5.10 -6.47
CA GLU A 78 -29.09 5.39 -7.17
C GLU A 78 -30.16 4.48 -6.57
N ASP A 79 -31.00 5.06 -5.71
CA ASP A 79 -32.19 4.41 -5.21
C ASP A 79 -33.02 4.04 -6.44
N GLY A 80 -32.98 2.76 -6.83
CA GLY A 80 -33.74 2.22 -7.95
C GLY A 80 -35.23 2.43 -7.75
N LYS A 81 -35.71 3.60 -8.17
CA LYS A 81 -37.10 3.99 -8.29
C LYS A 81 -37.42 4.19 -9.75
#